data_AF-A0A1I1UJB7-F1
#
_entry.id   AF-A0A1I1UJB7-F1
#
_cell.length_a   1.000
_cell.length_b   1.000
_cell.length_c   1.000
_cell.angle_alpha   90.00
_cell.angle_beta   90.00
_cell.angle_gamma   90.00
#
_symmetry.space_group_name_H-M   'P 1'
#
loop_
_entity.id
_entity.type
_entity.pdbx_description
1 polymer ?
#
loop_
_entity_poly.entity_id
_entity_poly.type
_entity_poly.pdbx_seq_one_letter_code
_entity_poly.pdbx_strand_id
1 'polypeptide(L)'
;LAVVGPLKRCGKSRLLEVLIETVHDPLITVNASPAAIFRSIDAKNPPTLLVDEVDTLFGSPRAAERNEELRGLLNAGHQRNRPALRVVGNEHTPVKFATFAMAALAGIGDLPDTIMDRSIVIRMRRRAQGESVESFRFATDAPLLHTARKHLTAWLRPLHRRAMRLRPQMPVEDRAADTWEPLIAVADLAGGTWPQRARTACRVMTAQEADKDEDAGTKVRILADIRRAFTAEGDPALIRTTRLLELLKADPEAPWTEYGPHGLTSRALQLLLRDYGISSANRRFPGGTQAKGFARTQFLDAWTRYCPPPAAAEPAPVADAAGA
;
A
#
# COMPACT_ATOMS: atom_id res chain seq x y z
N LEU A 1 4.17 9.81 -2.10
CA LEU A 1 5.24 9.19 -1.28
C LEU A 1 4.76 9.14 0.16
N ALA A 2 4.94 8.00 0.82
CA ALA A 2 4.74 7.85 2.26
C ALA A 2 6.10 7.65 2.92
N VAL A 3 6.63 8.70 3.56
CA VAL A 3 7.92 8.69 4.26
C VAL A 3 7.67 8.35 5.73
N VAL A 4 7.71 7.06 6.03
CA VAL A 4 7.31 6.54 7.35
C VAL A 4 8.51 5.99 8.11
N GLY A 5 8.41 5.94 9.43
CA GLY A 5 9.43 5.34 10.27
C GLY A 5 8.86 5.00 11.64
N PRO A 6 9.42 3.97 12.31
CA PRO A 6 8.82 3.44 13.53
C PRO A 6 8.90 4.41 14.70
N LEU A 7 9.87 5.34 14.69
CA LEU A 7 10.17 6.23 15.80
C LEU A 7 10.54 7.64 15.33
N LYS A 8 10.67 8.55 16.30
CA LYS A 8 11.29 9.86 16.10
C LYS A 8 12.77 9.70 15.71
N ARG A 9 13.33 10.74 15.07
CA ARG A 9 14.76 10.82 14.69
C ARG A 9 15.24 9.75 13.70
N CYS A 10 14.36 9.35 12.77
CA CYS A 10 14.73 8.51 11.61
C CYS A 10 15.05 9.33 10.34
N GLY A 11 15.15 10.66 10.42
CA GLY A 11 15.48 11.50 9.26
C GLY A 11 14.31 11.79 8.30
N LYS A 12 13.06 11.56 8.71
CA LYS A 12 11.86 11.80 7.88
C LYS A 12 11.72 13.28 7.46
N SER A 13 11.72 14.20 8.44
CA SER A 13 11.68 15.64 8.18
C SER A 13 12.88 16.10 7.36
N ARG A 14 14.07 15.49 7.57
CA ARG A 14 15.26 15.76 6.74
C ARG A 14 15.06 15.37 5.28
N LEU A 15 14.38 14.25 4.99
CA LEU A 15 14.03 13.90 3.62
C LEU A 15 13.04 14.91 3.02
N LEU A 16 12.05 15.37 3.79
CA LEU A 16 11.17 16.45 3.34
C LEU A 16 11.93 17.76 3.07
N GLU A 17 12.88 18.16 3.91
CA GLU A 17 13.75 19.33 3.68
C GLU A 17 14.49 19.23 2.32
N VAL A 18 14.99 18.05 1.96
CA VAL A 18 15.61 17.83 0.65
C VAL A 18 14.58 17.91 -0.48
N LEU A 19 13.38 17.37 -0.26
CA LEU A 19 12.30 17.43 -1.25
C LEU A 19 11.84 18.87 -1.50
N ILE A 20 11.71 19.69 -0.46
CA ILE A 20 11.35 21.12 -0.57
C ILE A 20 12.23 21.82 -1.60
N GLU A 21 13.54 21.57 -1.56
CA GLU A 21 14.50 22.26 -2.42
C GLU A 21 14.63 21.65 -3.82
N THR A 22 14.08 20.45 -4.06
CA THR A 22 14.23 19.72 -5.32
C THR A 22 12.95 19.61 -6.15
N VAL A 23 11.77 19.70 -5.52
CA VAL A 23 10.48 19.53 -6.21
C VAL A 23 10.03 20.81 -6.93
N HIS A 24 9.01 20.62 -7.78
CA HIS A 24 8.31 21.72 -8.42
C HIS A 24 7.33 22.38 -7.43
N ASP A 25 7.42 23.71 -7.29
CA ASP A 25 6.48 24.55 -6.53
C ASP A 25 6.03 23.93 -5.19
N PRO A 26 6.94 23.84 -4.19
CA PRO A 26 6.65 23.14 -2.95
C PRO A 26 5.56 23.87 -2.15
N LEU A 27 4.47 23.16 -1.86
CA LEU A 27 3.44 23.58 -0.92
C LEU A 27 3.64 22.81 0.39
N ILE A 28 4.34 23.44 1.34
CA ILE A 28 4.67 22.83 2.63
C ILE A 28 3.57 23.13 3.63
N THR A 29 3.17 22.12 4.39
CA THR A 29 2.25 22.33 5.49
C THR A 29 2.46 21.32 6.61
N VAL A 30 2.22 21.78 7.84
CA VAL A 30 2.14 20.93 9.04
C VAL A 30 0.67 20.78 9.48
N ASN A 31 -0.20 21.75 9.16
CA ASN A 31 -1.59 21.78 9.61
C ASN A 31 -2.46 22.75 8.77
N ALA A 32 -2.44 22.64 7.44
CA ALA A 32 -3.31 23.43 6.58
C ALA A 32 -4.72 22.85 6.58
N SER A 33 -5.73 23.73 6.58
CA SER A 33 -7.11 23.29 6.42
C SER A 33 -7.31 22.66 5.03
N PRO A 34 -8.20 21.65 4.88
CA PRO A 34 -8.52 21.08 3.57
C PRO A 34 -8.93 22.16 2.56
N ALA A 35 -9.69 23.17 3.00
CA ALA A 35 -10.11 24.30 2.17
C ALA A 35 -8.94 25.12 1.62
N ALA A 36 -7.89 25.35 2.41
CA ALA A 36 -6.68 26.02 1.94
C ALA A 36 -5.98 25.16 0.87
N ILE A 37 -5.84 23.85 1.10
CA ILE A 37 -5.18 22.95 0.15
C ILE A 37 -5.96 22.88 -1.18
N PHE A 38 -7.30 22.72 -1.15
CA PHE A 38 -8.13 22.70 -2.36
C PHE A 38 -7.95 23.94 -3.22
N ARG A 39 -7.75 25.11 -2.60
CA ARG A 39 -7.58 26.40 -3.30
C ARG A 39 -6.17 26.63 -3.81
N SER A 40 -5.18 25.90 -3.29
CA SER A 40 -3.78 25.98 -3.73
C SER A 40 -3.44 25.03 -4.87
N ILE A 41 -4.30 24.04 -5.17
CA ILE A 41 -4.06 23.08 -6.25
C ILE A 41 -4.60 23.64 -7.58
N ASP A 42 -3.69 24.00 -8.49
CA ASP A 42 -4.03 24.34 -9.88
C ASP A 42 -4.19 23.08 -10.76
N ALA A 43 -5.13 23.13 -11.70
CA ALA A 43 -5.43 21.99 -12.57
C ALA A 43 -4.36 21.73 -13.65
N LYS A 44 -3.69 22.78 -14.13
CA LYS A 44 -2.70 22.68 -15.21
C LYS A 44 -1.34 22.28 -14.65
N ASN A 45 -0.89 23.01 -13.63
CA ASN A 45 0.44 22.86 -13.05
C ASN A 45 0.36 22.85 -11.52
N PRO A 46 -0.07 21.72 -10.92
CA PRO A 46 -0.26 21.64 -9.48
C PRO A 46 1.07 21.73 -8.72
N PRO A 47 1.05 22.27 -7.49
CA PRO A 47 2.21 22.27 -6.61
C PRO A 47 2.56 20.85 -6.15
N THR A 48 3.74 20.70 -5.55
CA THR A 48 4.09 19.48 -4.82
C THR A 48 3.73 19.65 -3.34
N LEU A 49 2.74 18.90 -2.87
CA LEU A 49 2.29 18.92 -1.48
C LEU A 49 3.28 18.17 -0.58
N LEU A 50 3.79 18.84 0.44
CA LEU A 50 4.71 18.27 1.43
C LEU A 50 4.09 18.42 2.82
N VAL A 51 3.70 17.30 3.43
CA VAL A 51 3.07 17.28 4.75
C VAL A 51 3.99 16.60 5.74
N ASP A 52 4.51 17.35 6.71
CA ASP A 52 5.28 16.78 7.83
C ASP A 52 4.36 16.50 9.02
N GLU A 53 4.80 15.63 9.91
CA GLU A 53 4.08 15.22 11.13
C GLU A 53 2.64 14.74 10.86
N VAL A 54 2.44 14.02 9.75
CA VAL A 54 1.11 13.55 9.33
C VAL A 54 0.49 12.55 10.35
N ASP A 55 1.30 11.99 11.26
CA ASP A 55 0.81 11.22 12.40
C ASP A 55 -0.04 12.05 13.38
N THR A 56 0.09 13.38 13.39
CA THR A 56 -0.82 14.26 14.13
C THR A 56 -2.23 14.28 13.52
N LEU A 57 -2.34 14.01 12.22
CA LEU A 57 -3.58 14.00 11.46
C LEU A 57 -4.22 12.62 11.41
N PHE A 58 -3.41 11.55 11.34
CA PHE A 58 -3.88 10.18 11.11
C PHE A 58 -3.40 9.15 12.13
N GLY A 59 -2.59 9.50 13.13
CA GLY A 59 -1.98 8.56 14.07
C GLY A 59 -2.93 7.97 15.12
N SER A 60 -4.21 8.36 15.13
CA SER A 60 -5.24 7.71 15.94
C SER A 60 -6.56 7.63 15.17
N PRO A 61 -7.44 6.64 15.44
CA PRO A 61 -8.73 6.53 14.78
C PRO A 61 -9.56 7.82 14.85
N ARG A 62 -9.57 8.46 16.03
CA ARG A 62 -10.30 9.72 16.25
C ARG A 62 -9.71 10.90 15.48
N ALA A 63 -8.39 10.96 15.31
CA ALA A 63 -7.76 11.99 14.48
C ALA A 63 -8.05 11.74 13.00
N ALA A 64 -7.97 10.49 12.56
CA ALA A 64 -8.26 10.11 11.18
C ALA A 64 -9.71 10.44 10.79
N GLU A 65 -10.69 10.13 11.65
CA GLU A 65 -12.11 10.48 11.44
C GLU A 65 -12.33 12.00 11.28
N ARG A 66 -11.59 12.83 12.02
CA ARG A 66 -11.68 14.30 11.88
C ARG A 66 -11.04 14.82 10.60
N ASN A 67 -10.12 14.05 10.02
CA ASN A 67 -9.33 14.43 8.85
C ASN A 67 -9.76 13.65 7.59
N GLU A 68 -10.97 13.10 7.57
CA GLU A 68 -11.53 12.36 6.43
C GLU A 68 -11.53 13.16 5.12
N GLU A 69 -11.79 14.45 5.19
CA GLU A 69 -11.75 15.32 4.00
C GLU A 69 -10.36 15.39 3.39
N LEU A 70 -9.32 15.49 4.21
CA LEU A 70 -7.93 15.51 3.76
C LEU A 70 -7.53 14.14 3.20
N ARG A 71 -7.93 13.05 3.87
CA ARG A 71 -7.72 11.68 3.36
C ARG A 71 -8.39 11.50 1.99
N GLY A 72 -9.62 11.96 1.85
CA GLY A 72 -10.37 11.95 0.59
C GLY A 72 -9.67 12.76 -0.52
N LEU A 73 -9.15 13.96 -0.18
CA LEU A 73 -8.37 14.78 -1.10
C LEU A 73 -7.10 14.06 -1.57
N LEU A 74 -6.31 13.50 -0.66
CA LEU A 74 -5.08 12.76 -0.99
C LEU A 74 -5.36 11.54 -1.87
N ASN A 75 -6.41 10.78 -1.54
CA ASN A 75 -6.82 9.62 -2.32
C ASN A 75 -7.33 9.99 -3.72
N ALA A 76 -8.10 11.08 -3.84
CA ALA A 76 -8.56 11.59 -5.14
C ALA A 76 -7.39 12.13 -5.97
N GLY A 77 -6.43 12.78 -5.30
CA GLY A 77 -5.26 13.40 -5.90
C GLY A 77 -4.22 12.43 -6.46
N HIS A 78 -4.40 11.12 -6.24
CA HIS A 78 -3.56 10.08 -6.84
C HIS A 78 -3.65 10.05 -8.38
N GLN A 79 -4.77 10.46 -8.98
CA GLN A 79 -4.96 10.51 -10.42
C GLN A 79 -5.56 11.85 -10.88
N ARG A 80 -5.21 12.27 -12.10
CA ARG A 80 -5.81 13.46 -12.73
C ARG A 80 -7.30 13.23 -13.03
N ASN A 81 -8.04 14.33 -13.20
CA ASN A 81 -9.46 14.36 -13.59
C ASN A 81 -10.45 13.79 -12.56
N ARG A 82 -10.10 13.81 -11.26
CA ARG A 82 -11.01 13.45 -10.15
C ARG A 82 -11.31 14.66 -9.24
N PRO A 83 -12.01 15.70 -9.74
CA PRO A 83 -12.21 16.92 -8.97
C PRO A 83 -13.08 16.69 -7.74
N ALA A 84 -12.82 17.45 -6.67
CA ALA A 84 -13.70 17.52 -5.53
C ALA A 84 -14.79 18.56 -5.77
N LEU A 85 -16.05 18.22 -5.51
CA LEU A 85 -17.15 19.16 -5.49
C LEU A 85 -17.31 19.72 -4.07
N ARG A 86 -17.31 21.04 -3.96
CA ARG A 86 -17.54 21.76 -2.70
C ARG A 86 -18.50 22.92 -2.94
N VAL A 87 -19.39 23.12 -1.99
CA VAL A 87 -20.27 24.28 -1.96
C VAL A 87 -19.49 25.46 -1.38
N VAL A 88 -19.53 26.61 -2.06
CA VAL A 88 -18.76 27.79 -1.68
C VAL A 88 -19.65 29.03 -1.64
N GLY A 89 -19.38 29.90 -0.66
CA GLY A 89 -20.07 31.19 -0.51
C GLY A 89 -21.48 31.06 0.05
N ASN A 90 -22.10 32.21 0.30
CA ASN A 90 -23.44 32.30 0.88
C ASN A 90 -24.54 31.85 -0.09
N GLU A 91 -24.26 31.87 -1.39
CA GLU A 91 -25.19 31.43 -2.44
C GLU A 91 -25.21 29.91 -2.64
N HIS A 92 -24.41 29.18 -1.86
CA HIS A 92 -24.29 27.73 -1.92
C HIS A 92 -23.94 27.18 -3.32
N THR A 93 -23.08 27.89 -4.05
CA THR A 93 -22.68 27.52 -5.41
C THR A 93 -21.75 26.30 -5.41
N PRO A 94 -22.09 25.22 -6.14
CA PRO A 94 -21.18 24.08 -6.31
C PRO A 94 -19.97 24.44 -7.17
N VAL A 95 -18.77 24.26 -6.64
CA VAL A 95 -17.50 24.53 -7.32
C VAL A 95 -16.68 23.25 -7.40
N LYS A 96 -16.04 23.03 -8.56
CA LYS A 96 -15.08 21.94 -8.79
C LYS A 96 -13.68 22.41 -8.42
N PHE A 97 -13.04 21.72 -7.49
CA PHE A 97 -11.64 21.92 -7.13
C PHE A 97 -10.76 20.80 -7.70
N ALA A 98 -9.61 21.17 -8.27
CA ALA A 98 -8.61 20.21 -8.67
C ALA A 98 -8.02 19.52 -7.43
N THR A 99 -7.71 18.24 -7.56
CA THR A 99 -7.23 17.39 -6.45
C THR A 99 -5.87 16.79 -6.72
N PHE A 100 -5.51 16.63 -7.99
CA PHE A 100 -4.24 16.01 -8.37
C PHE A 100 -3.07 16.91 -8.00
N ALA A 101 -2.21 16.39 -7.13
CA ALA A 101 -0.92 16.97 -6.78
C ALA A 101 0.04 15.83 -6.45
N MET A 102 1.32 16.01 -6.80
CA MET A 102 2.34 15.11 -6.27
C MET A 102 2.44 15.38 -4.77
N ALA A 103 2.45 14.33 -3.95
CA ALA A 103 2.46 14.46 -2.51
C ALA A 103 3.57 13.64 -1.86
N ALA A 104 4.23 14.20 -0.85
CA ALA A 104 5.06 13.47 0.10
C ALA A 104 4.54 13.72 1.52
N LEU A 105 4.22 12.63 2.21
CA LEU A 105 3.66 12.65 3.57
C LEU A 105 4.68 12.01 4.50
N ALA A 106 5.12 12.70 5.54
CA ALA A 106 6.05 12.18 6.53
C ALA A 106 5.39 12.01 7.88
N GLY A 107 5.55 10.83 8.49
CA GLY A 107 4.91 10.52 9.77
C GLY A 107 5.53 9.35 10.51
N ILE A 108 5.17 9.23 11.78
CA ILE A 108 5.50 8.07 12.61
C ILE A 108 4.46 6.96 12.38
N GLY A 109 4.93 5.73 12.22
CA GLY A 109 4.05 4.59 11.92
C GLY A 109 3.48 4.65 10.51
N ASP A 110 2.49 3.80 10.26
CA ASP A 110 1.86 3.70 8.94
C ASP A 110 0.74 4.73 8.79
N LEU A 111 0.51 5.14 7.54
CA LEU A 111 -0.60 6.02 7.17
C LEU A 111 -1.86 5.17 6.96
N PRO A 112 -3.06 5.77 6.86
CA PRO A 112 -4.26 5.02 6.52
C PRO A 112 -4.04 4.18 5.25
N ASP A 113 -4.49 2.91 5.25
CA ASP A 113 -4.19 1.93 4.20
C ASP A 113 -4.49 2.45 2.79
N THR A 114 -5.60 3.18 2.64
CA THR A 114 -5.98 3.82 1.37
C THR A 114 -4.92 4.78 0.81
N ILE A 115 -4.15 5.46 1.67
CA ILE A 115 -3.04 6.33 1.28
C ILE A 115 -1.78 5.49 1.02
N MET A 116 -1.51 4.49 1.87
CA MET A 116 -0.34 3.61 1.74
C MET A 116 -0.35 2.86 0.41
N ASP A 117 -1.49 2.28 0.04
CA ASP A 117 -1.70 1.54 -1.21
C ASP A 117 -1.65 2.43 -2.48
N ARG A 118 -1.70 3.75 -2.31
CA ARG A 118 -1.52 4.76 -3.38
C ARG A 118 -0.17 5.47 -3.32
N SER A 119 0.75 4.93 -2.54
CA SER A 119 2.04 5.56 -2.25
C SER A 119 3.21 4.62 -2.48
N ILE A 120 4.32 5.20 -2.93
CA ILE A 120 5.62 4.56 -2.74
C ILE A 120 6.02 4.79 -1.28
N VAL A 121 6.13 3.70 -0.53
CA VAL A 121 6.46 3.72 0.90
C VAL A 121 7.98 3.73 1.08
N ILE A 122 8.50 4.81 1.66
CA ILE A 122 9.90 4.97 2.02
C ILE A 122 10.01 4.74 3.53
N ARG A 123 10.40 3.53 3.92
CA ARG A 123 10.57 3.14 5.32
C ARG A 123 11.94 3.58 5.86
N MET A 124 11.94 4.71 6.55
CA MET A 124 13.10 5.28 7.22
C MET A 124 13.41 4.53 8.52
N ARG A 125 14.70 4.32 8.78
CA ARG A 125 15.20 3.70 10.02
C ARG A 125 16.17 4.64 10.72
N ARG A 126 16.33 4.47 12.03
CA ARG A 126 17.35 5.20 12.77
C ARG A 126 18.72 4.68 12.34
N ARG A 127 19.65 5.60 12.09
CA ARG A 127 21.07 5.31 11.88
C ARG A 127 21.61 4.42 13.00
N ALA A 128 22.31 3.36 12.64
CA ALA A 128 22.96 2.45 13.58
C ALA A 128 24.23 3.08 14.18
N GLN A 129 24.70 2.50 15.28
CA GLN A 129 26.00 2.86 15.84
C GLN A 129 27.11 2.51 14.82
N GLY A 130 27.95 3.48 14.47
CA GLY A 130 29.06 3.29 13.53
C GLY A 130 28.75 3.64 12.06
N GLU A 131 27.49 3.65 11.65
CA GLU A 131 27.13 4.32 10.39
C GLU A 131 27.48 5.80 10.50
N SER A 132 27.84 6.48 9.42
CA SER A 132 28.00 7.94 9.40
C SER A 132 27.39 8.54 8.15
N VAL A 133 26.78 9.71 8.28
CA VAL A 133 26.17 10.44 7.18
C VAL A 133 26.63 11.89 7.28
N GLU A 134 26.86 12.51 6.13
CA GLU A 134 27.18 13.92 6.07
C GLU A 134 26.02 14.77 6.61
N SER A 135 26.35 15.85 7.32
CA SER A 135 25.34 16.74 7.88
C SER A 135 24.81 17.64 6.78
N PHE A 136 23.53 17.49 6.43
CA PHE A 136 22.91 18.42 5.50
C PHE A 136 22.71 19.80 6.16
N ARG A 137 23.23 20.83 5.50
CA ARG A 137 23.20 22.23 5.92
C ARG A 137 22.55 23.06 4.83
N PHE A 138 21.42 23.65 5.19
CA PHE A 138 20.60 24.43 4.27
C PHE A 138 21.39 25.48 3.46
N ALA A 139 22.23 26.27 4.14
CA ALA A 139 22.97 27.36 3.50
C ALA A 139 23.92 26.90 2.38
N THR A 140 24.53 25.71 2.51
CA THR A 140 25.51 25.20 1.54
C THR A 140 24.87 24.25 0.53
N ASP A 141 23.90 23.46 0.96
CA ASP A 141 23.42 22.33 0.17
C ASP A 141 22.19 22.68 -0.66
N ALA A 142 21.33 23.61 -0.19
CA ALA A 142 20.14 24.02 -0.95
C ALA A 142 20.48 24.58 -2.35
N PRO A 143 21.53 25.40 -2.55
CA PRO A 143 21.94 25.84 -3.89
C PRO A 143 22.30 24.69 -4.85
N LEU A 144 22.89 23.61 -4.34
CA LEU A 144 23.21 22.42 -5.13
C LEU A 144 21.93 21.69 -5.56
N LEU A 145 20.96 21.56 -4.64
CA LEU A 145 19.65 20.98 -4.92
C LEU A 145 18.85 21.80 -5.94
N HIS A 146 18.91 23.14 -5.85
CA HIS A 146 18.29 24.02 -6.84
C HIS A 146 18.90 23.85 -8.22
N THR A 147 20.21 23.67 -8.29
CA THR A 147 20.93 23.42 -9.54
C THR A 147 20.49 22.08 -10.15
N ALA A 148 20.41 21.02 -9.34
CA ALA A 148 19.88 19.73 -9.76
C ALA A 148 18.43 19.86 -10.29
N ARG A 149 17.54 20.56 -9.57
CA ARG A 149 16.17 20.83 -10.00
C ARG A 149 16.12 21.56 -11.35
N LYS A 150 16.97 22.57 -11.55
CA LYS A 150 17.07 23.31 -12.83
C LYS A 150 17.49 22.38 -13.97
N HIS A 151 18.51 21.56 -13.77
CA HIS A 151 18.98 20.61 -14.79
C HIS A 151 17.93 19.56 -15.13
N LEU A 152 17.28 18.97 -14.11
CA LEU A 152 16.19 18.01 -14.31
C LEU A 152 15.02 18.63 -15.07
N THR A 153 14.66 19.88 -14.74
CA THR A 153 13.60 20.61 -15.45
C THR A 153 13.97 20.87 -16.90
N ALA A 154 15.19 21.35 -17.16
CA ALA A 154 15.68 21.63 -18.51
C ALA A 154 15.72 20.36 -19.37
N TRP A 155 16.09 19.21 -18.78
CA TRP A 155 16.13 17.93 -19.45
C TRP A 155 14.73 17.33 -19.72
N LEU A 156 13.84 17.30 -18.73
CA LEU A 156 12.54 16.63 -18.84
C LEU A 156 11.49 17.44 -19.59
N ARG A 157 11.54 18.78 -19.54
CA ARG A 157 10.56 19.64 -20.20
C ARG A 157 10.40 19.36 -21.70
N PRO A 158 11.48 19.27 -22.53
CA PRO A 158 11.33 18.93 -23.94
C PRO A 158 10.85 17.48 -24.17
N LEU A 159 11.07 16.58 -23.20
CA LEU A 159 10.67 15.18 -23.29
C LEU A 159 9.24 14.91 -22.80
N HIS A 160 8.53 15.90 -22.26
CA HIS A 160 7.22 15.72 -21.62
C HIS A 160 6.22 14.92 -22.48
N ARG A 161 6.04 15.28 -23.76
CA ARG A 161 5.12 14.56 -24.66
C ARG A 161 5.54 13.11 -24.89
N ARG A 162 6.83 12.82 -24.92
CA ARG A 162 7.37 11.46 -25.04
C ARG A 162 7.12 10.69 -23.75
N ALA A 163 7.44 11.28 -22.60
CA ALA A 163 7.25 10.69 -21.29
C ALA A 163 5.80 10.24 -21.06
N MET A 164 4.82 11.09 -21.39
CA MET A 164 3.39 10.80 -21.23
C MET A 164 2.88 9.63 -22.11
N ARG A 165 3.61 9.27 -23.17
CA ARG A 165 3.26 8.16 -24.08
C ARG A 165 4.02 6.88 -23.78
N LEU A 166 5.01 6.90 -22.90
CA LEU A 166 5.73 5.69 -22.52
C LEU A 166 4.78 4.72 -21.82
N ARG A 167 4.98 3.44 -22.09
CA ARG A 167 4.33 2.30 -21.43
C ARG A 167 5.45 1.36 -21.00
N PRO A 168 6.18 1.71 -19.93
CA PRO A 168 7.31 0.91 -19.49
C PRO A 168 6.81 -0.48 -19.05
N GLN A 169 7.64 -1.51 -19.26
CA GLN A 169 7.35 -2.82 -18.69
C GLN A 169 7.46 -2.74 -17.16
N MET A 170 6.37 -3.08 -16.48
CA MET A 170 6.24 -3.00 -15.03
C MET A 170 6.60 -4.34 -14.37
N PRO A 171 7.31 -4.34 -13.22
CA PRO A 171 7.63 -5.55 -12.47
C PRO A 171 6.54 -5.94 -11.46
N VAL A 172 5.45 -5.17 -11.39
CA VAL A 172 4.31 -5.29 -10.46
C VAL A 172 3.02 -4.95 -11.22
N GLU A 173 1.87 -5.25 -10.62
CA GLU A 173 0.55 -5.04 -11.22
C GLU A 173 -0.31 -4.06 -10.40
N ASP A 174 -1.52 -3.77 -10.90
CA ASP A 174 -2.55 -2.95 -10.25
C ASP A 174 -2.05 -1.58 -9.75
N ARG A 175 -2.45 -1.18 -8.53
CA ARG A 175 -2.15 0.14 -7.96
C ARG A 175 -0.66 0.37 -7.74
N ALA A 176 0.11 -0.69 -7.49
CA ALA A 176 1.55 -0.58 -7.41
C ALA A 176 2.15 -0.19 -8.77
N ALA A 177 1.64 -0.76 -9.86
CA ALA A 177 2.04 -0.39 -11.21
C ALA A 177 1.69 1.08 -11.51
N ASP A 178 0.45 1.49 -11.27
CA ASP A 178 -0.01 2.88 -11.48
C ASP A 178 0.86 3.90 -10.72
N THR A 179 1.27 3.54 -9.49
CA THR A 179 2.07 4.40 -8.62
C THR A 179 3.53 4.52 -9.10
N TRP A 180 4.12 3.43 -9.57
CA TRP A 180 5.52 3.37 -9.98
C TRP A 180 5.78 3.75 -11.44
N GLU A 181 4.79 3.60 -12.32
CA GLU A 181 4.92 3.82 -13.77
C GLU A 181 5.58 5.17 -14.11
N PRO A 182 5.20 6.31 -13.49
CA PRO A 182 5.85 7.59 -13.80
C PRO A 182 7.35 7.61 -13.48
N LEU A 183 7.78 6.96 -12.39
CA LEU A 183 9.19 6.91 -12.03
C LEU A 183 9.99 5.97 -12.93
N ILE A 184 9.40 4.84 -13.33
CA ILE A 184 10.03 3.92 -14.28
C ILE A 184 10.14 4.57 -15.67
N ALA A 185 9.12 5.32 -16.10
CA ALA A 185 9.17 6.07 -17.36
C ALA A 185 10.31 7.11 -17.36
N VAL A 186 10.51 7.84 -16.25
CA VAL A 186 11.64 8.77 -16.10
C VAL A 186 12.98 8.02 -16.09
N ALA A 187 13.06 6.86 -15.43
CA ALA A 187 14.26 6.03 -15.43
C ALA A 187 14.61 5.48 -16.83
N ASP A 188 13.61 5.07 -17.61
CA ASP A 188 13.76 4.63 -19.00
C ASP A 188 14.26 5.76 -19.90
N LEU A 189 13.81 7.00 -19.67
CA LEU A 189 14.35 8.17 -20.35
C LEU A 189 15.79 8.52 -19.93
N ALA A 190 16.13 8.30 -18.65
CA ALA A 190 17.48 8.54 -18.14
C ALA A 190 18.51 7.57 -18.72
N GLY A 191 18.11 6.32 -18.98
CA GLY A 191 18.97 5.28 -19.52
C GLY A 191 20.11 4.88 -18.57
N GLY A 192 21.16 4.26 -19.12
CA GLY A 192 22.26 3.72 -18.32
C GLY A 192 21.76 2.67 -17.34
N THR A 193 22.09 2.82 -16.05
CA THR A 193 21.66 1.87 -15.00
C THR A 193 20.31 2.21 -14.37
N TRP A 194 19.72 3.38 -14.67
CA TRP A 194 18.47 3.83 -14.06
C TRP A 194 17.27 2.91 -14.33
N PRO A 195 17.02 2.44 -15.57
CA PRO A 195 15.90 1.54 -15.87
C PRO A 195 15.86 0.30 -14.98
N GLN A 196 17.02 -0.32 -14.77
CA GLN A 196 17.16 -1.53 -13.96
C GLN A 196 16.99 -1.20 -12.47
N ARG A 197 17.67 -0.16 -11.98
CA ARG A 197 17.59 0.26 -10.58
C ARG A 197 16.16 0.61 -10.14
N ALA A 198 15.41 1.31 -11.00
CA ALA A 198 14.02 1.66 -10.72
C ALA A 198 13.12 0.43 -10.62
N ARG A 199 13.27 -0.54 -11.54
CA ARG A 199 12.50 -1.81 -11.50
C ARG A 199 12.87 -2.67 -10.29
N THR A 200 14.16 -2.73 -9.93
CA THR A 200 14.60 -3.42 -8.71
C THR A 200 14.01 -2.77 -7.46
N ALA A 201 14.09 -1.43 -7.36
CA ALA A 201 13.51 -0.71 -6.23
C ALA A 201 11.99 -0.94 -6.14
N CYS A 202 11.27 -0.84 -7.26
CA CYS A 202 9.84 -1.12 -7.34
C CYS A 202 9.50 -2.51 -6.80
N ARG A 203 10.16 -3.57 -7.31
CA ARG A 203 9.91 -4.95 -6.87
C ARG A 203 10.19 -5.14 -5.37
N VAL A 204 11.35 -4.69 -4.90
CA VAL A 204 11.78 -4.90 -3.50
C VAL A 204 10.90 -4.13 -2.53
N MET A 205 10.59 -2.86 -2.84
CA MET A 205 9.78 -2.02 -1.96
C MET A 205 8.32 -2.47 -1.93
N THR A 206 7.75 -2.87 -3.08
CA THR A 206 6.38 -3.41 -3.11
C THR A 206 6.27 -4.75 -2.41
N ALA A 207 7.23 -5.67 -2.59
CA ALA A 207 7.24 -6.95 -1.89
C ALA A 207 7.30 -6.75 -0.37
N GLN A 208 8.13 -5.81 0.11
CA GLN A 208 8.24 -5.50 1.53
C GLN A 208 6.93 -4.98 2.15
N GLU A 209 6.10 -4.26 1.39
CA GLU A 209 4.78 -3.82 1.89
C GLU A 209 3.76 -4.94 1.85
N ALA A 210 3.81 -5.84 0.87
CA ALA A 210 2.94 -7.02 0.81
C ALA A 210 3.17 -7.96 2.01
N ASP A 211 4.42 -8.12 2.44
CA ASP A 211 4.78 -8.95 3.61
C ASP A 211 4.29 -8.35 4.95
N LYS A 212 3.99 -7.04 4.98
CA LYS A 212 3.62 -6.30 6.20
C LYS A 212 2.13 -6.16 6.43
N ASP A 213 1.32 -6.48 5.43
CA ASP A 213 -0.11 -6.45 5.55
C ASP A 213 -0.55 -7.67 6.39
N GLU A 214 -0.21 -7.71 7.68
CA GLU A 214 -0.43 -8.84 8.59
C GLU A 214 -1.91 -9.20 8.68
N ASP A 215 -2.81 -8.22 8.51
CA ASP A 215 -4.26 -8.44 8.46
C ASP A 215 -4.68 -9.10 7.14
N ALA A 216 -4.14 -8.68 5.99
CA ALA A 216 -4.34 -9.40 4.73
C ALA A 216 -3.70 -10.79 4.77
N GLY A 217 -2.48 -10.91 5.29
CA GLY A 217 -1.78 -12.17 5.52
C GLY A 217 -2.56 -13.10 6.43
N THR A 218 -3.18 -12.60 7.50
CA THR A 218 -4.08 -13.35 8.38
C THR A 218 -5.35 -13.78 7.65
N LYS A 219 -5.99 -12.87 6.90
CA LYS A 219 -7.21 -13.16 6.11
C LYS A 219 -6.95 -14.12 4.95
N VAL A 220 -5.74 -14.17 4.40
CA VAL A 220 -5.35 -15.14 3.37
C VAL A 220 -4.94 -16.47 4.02
N ARG A 221 -4.19 -16.42 5.12
CA ARG A 221 -3.80 -17.60 5.89
C ARG A 221 -5.02 -18.37 6.40
N ILE A 222 -6.05 -17.69 6.90
CA ILE A 222 -7.28 -18.36 7.32
C ILE A 222 -7.95 -19.11 6.15
N LEU A 223 -7.93 -18.56 4.92
CA LEU A 223 -8.47 -19.27 3.76
C LEU A 223 -7.65 -20.53 3.43
N ALA A 224 -6.32 -20.42 3.47
CA ALA A 224 -5.42 -21.54 3.24
C ALA A 224 -5.58 -22.64 4.30
N ASP A 225 -5.72 -22.24 5.56
CA ASP A 225 -5.89 -23.15 6.70
C ASP A 225 -7.28 -23.81 6.68
N ILE A 226 -8.32 -23.08 6.30
CA ILE A 226 -9.65 -23.67 6.05
C ILE A 226 -9.57 -24.67 4.90
N ARG A 227 -8.81 -24.41 3.82
CA ARG A 227 -8.62 -25.40 2.75
C ARG A 227 -8.01 -26.69 3.29
N ARG A 228 -6.95 -26.59 4.09
CA ARG A 228 -6.33 -27.76 4.74
C ARG A 228 -7.31 -28.49 5.65
N ALA A 229 -8.14 -27.77 6.40
CA ALA A 229 -9.18 -28.38 7.24
C ALA A 229 -10.24 -29.13 6.42
N PHE A 230 -10.68 -28.61 5.27
CA PHE A 230 -11.58 -29.33 4.36
C PHE A 230 -10.91 -30.59 3.81
N THR A 231 -9.66 -30.50 3.35
CA THR A 231 -8.91 -31.66 2.84
C THR A 231 -8.71 -32.73 3.91
N ALA A 232 -8.41 -32.34 5.16
CA ALA A 232 -8.25 -33.28 6.28
C ALA A 232 -9.53 -34.06 6.61
N GLU A 233 -10.71 -33.49 6.34
CA GLU A 233 -12.01 -34.15 6.50
C GLU A 233 -12.48 -34.89 5.23
N GLY A 234 -11.62 -35.03 4.22
CA GLY A 234 -11.95 -35.71 2.96
C GLY A 234 -12.80 -34.87 2.00
N ASP A 235 -12.61 -33.54 2.01
CA ASP A 235 -13.30 -32.58 1.14
C ASP A 235 -14.85 -32.66 1.19
N PRO A 236 -15.47 -32.62 2.38
CA PRO A 236 -16.91 -32.72 2.49
C PRO A 236 -17.61 -31.53 1.83
N ALA A 237 -18.81 -31.75 1.29
CA ALA A 237 -19.60 -30.66 0.70
C ALA A 237 -19.97 -29.57 1.73
N LEU A 238 -20.14 -29.96 3.00
CA LEU A 238 -20.49 -29.10 4.12
C LEU A 238 -19.61 -29.41 5.33
N ILE A 239 -19.20 -28.37 6.06
CA ILE A 239 -18.54 -28.52 7.37
C ILE A 239 -19.25 -27.67 8.43
N ARG A 240 -19.41 -28.21 9.64
CA ARG A 240 -19.98 -27.48 10.78
C ARG A 240 -19.01 -26.40 11.24
N THR A 241 -19.51 -25.24 11.64
CA THR A 241 -18.66 -24.16 12.16
C THR A 241 -17.86 -24.60 13.38
N THR A 242 -18.46 -25.40 14.27
CA THR A 242 -17.76 -25.95 15.44
C THR A 242 -16.60 -26.87 15.03
N ARG A 243 -16.85 -27.81 14.12
CA ARG A 243 -15.82 -28.73 13.62
C ARG A 243 -14.70 -28.01 12.90
N LEU A 244 -15.02 -27.00 12.09
CA LEU A 244 -14.02 -26.19 11.41
C LEU A 244 -13.13 -25.43 12.41
N LEU A 245 -13.71 -24.86 13.47
CA LEU A 245 -12.94 -24.18 14.53
C LEU A 245 -12.05 -25.15 15.31
N GLU A 246 -12.51 -26.37 15.58
CA GLU A 246 -11.69 -27.43 16.20
C GLU A 246 -10.46 -27.74 15.34
N LEU A 247 -10.65 -27.96 14.03
CA LEU A 247 -9.56 -28.27 13.10
C LEU A 247 -8.56 -27.11 12.98
N LEU A 248 -9.05 -25.88 12.89
CA LEU A 248 -8.19 -24.70 12.84
C LEU A 248 -7.36 -24.52 14.12
N LYS A 249 -7.91 -24.84 15.29
CA LYS A 249 -7.21 -24.75 16.57
C LYS A 249 -6.32 -25.96 16.88
N ALA A 250 -6.49 -27.06 16.16
CA ALA A 250 -5.70 -28.27 16.36
C ALA A 250 -4.29 -28.16 15.78
N ASP A 251 -4.04 -27.20 14.88
CA ASP A 251 -2.72 -26.89 14.32
C ASP A 251 -1.94 -25.98 15.29
N PRO A 252 -0.91 -26.49 16.00
CA PRO A 252 -0.15 -25.70 16.97
C PRO A 252 0.77 -24.66 16.31
N GLU A 253 1.06 -24.79 15.01
CA GLU A 253 1.83 -23.80 14.26
C GLU A 253 0.95 -22.65 13.73
N ALA A 254 -0.38 -22.81 13.82
CA ALA A 254 -1.34 -21.81 13.40
C ALA A 254 -1.73 -20.87 14.56
N PRO A 255 -1.92 -19.56 14.28
CA PRO A 255 -2.18 -18.56 15.32
C PRO A 255 -3.60 -18.65 15.91
N TRP A 256 -4.43 -19.60 15.46
CA TRP A 256 -5.87 -19.60 15.75
C TRP A 256 -6.21 -19.91 17.20
N THR A 257 -5.32 -20.57 17.94
CA THR A 257 -5.49 -20.79 19.38
C THR A 257 -5.26 -19.50 20.17
N GLU A 258 -4.39 -18.61 19.69
CA GLU A 258 -3.97 -17.37 20.35
C GLU A 258 -4.56 -16.10 19.71
N TYR A 259 -5.36 -16.23 18.64
CA TYR A 259 -5.93 -15.12 17.85
C TYR A 259 -6.79 -14.12 18.65
N GLY A 260 -7.09 -14.41 19.91
CA GLY A 260 -7.75 -13.51 20.85
C GLY A 260 -7.78 -14.13 22.25
N PRO A 261 -8.38 -13.46 23.24
CA PRO A 261 -8.43 -13.93 24.63
C PRO A 261 -9.13 -15.29 24.81
N HIS A 262 -9.89 -15.74 23.81
CA HIS A 262 -10.55 -17.06 23.78
C HIS A 262 -10.19 -17.88 22.52
N GLY A 263 -9.08 -17.52 21.87
CA GLY A 263 -8.73 -17.99 20.53
C GLY A 263 -9.75 -17.61 19.47
N LEU A 264 -9.63 -18.21 18.28
CA LEU A 264 -10.52 -17.98 17.15
C LEU A 264 -11.96 -18.39 17.50
N THR A 265 -12.88 -17.44 17.49
CA THR A 265 -14.31 -17.68 17.77
C THR A 265 -15.12 -17.68 16.48
N SER A 266 -16.37 -18.18 16.52
CA SER A 266 -17.28 -18.10 15.36
C SER A 266 -17.48 -16.67 14.86
N ARG A 267 -17.51 -15.69 15.77
CA ARG A 267 -17.64 -14.27 15.43
C ARG A 267 -16.37 -13.75 14.74
N ALA A 268 -15.19 -14.06 15.29
CA ALA A 268 -13.91 -13.66 14.70
C ALA A 268 -13.71 -14.29 13.31
N LEU A 269 -14.03 -15.59 13.17
CA LEU A 269 -14.02 -16.28 11.88
C LEU A 269 -14.96 -15.62 10.87
N GLN A 270 -16.17 -15.21 11.29
CA GLN A 270 -17.11 -14.52 10.41
C GLN A 270 -16.61 -13.12 9.98
N LEU A 271 -15.86 -12.41 10.84
CA LEU A 271 -15.25 -11.13 10.49
C LEU A 271 -14.11 -11.31 9.48
N LEU A 272 -13.25 -12.30 9.68
CA LEU A 272 -12.17 -12.65 8.76
C LEU A 272 -12.67 -13.05 7.36
N LEU A 273 -13.82 -13.73 7.30
CA LEU A 273 -14.42 -14.23 6.06
C LEU A 273 -15.35 -13.23 5.36
N ARG A 274 -15.71 -12.13 6.02
CA ARG A 274 -16.71 -11.17 5.56
C ARG A 274 -16.34 -10.54 4.21
N ASP A 275 -15.08 -10.15 4.06
CA ASP A 275 -14.61 -9.43 2.87
C ASP A 275 -14.58 -10.31 1.62
N TYR A 276 -14.55 -11.63 1.79
CA TYR A 276 -14.69 -12.61 0.71
C TYR A 276 -16.15 -12.96 0.38
N GLY A 277 -17.12 -12.35 1.06
CA GLY A 277 -18.54 -12.69 0.91
C GLY A 277 -18.91 -14.06 1.49
N ILE A 278 -18.05 -14.64 2.34
CA ILE A 278 -18.25 -15.98 2.90
C ILE A 278 -18.90 -15.87 4.28
N SER A 279 -20.01 -16.58 4.47
CA SER A 279 -20.72 -16.58 5.75
C SER A 279 -21.29 -17.95 6.12
N SER A 280 -21.37 -18.18 7.43
CA SER A 280 -22.01 -19.38 7.97
C SER A 280 -23.53 -19.28 7.88
N ALA A 281 -24.18 -20.35 7.46
CA ALA A 281 -25.63 -20.45 7.36
C ALA A 281 -26.15 -21.65 8.16
N ASN A 282 -27.44 -21.66 8.48
CA ASN A 282 -28.08 -22.86 9.00
C ASN A 282 -28.15 -23.87 7.85
N ARG A 283 -27.52 -25.02 8.02
CA ARG A 283 -27.43 -26.07 7.01
C ARG A 283 -27.83 -27.40 7.61
N ARG A 284 -28.44 -28.26 6.78
CA ARG A 284 -28.81 -29.62 7.16
C ARG A 284 -27.65 -30.55 6.86
N PHE A 285 -27.13 -31.21 7.88
CA PHE A 285 -26.02 -32.15 7.78
C PHE A 285 -26.52 -33.59 7.60
N PRO A 286 -25.67 -34.52 7.12
CA PRO A 286 -25.96 -35.95 7.16
C PRO A 286 -26.39 -36.36 8.58
N GLY A 287 -27.48 -37.13 8.68
CA GLY A 287 -28.14 -37.45 9.96
C GLY A 287 -29.28 -36.48 10.34
N GLY A 288 -29.60 -35.50 9.50
CA GLY A 288 -30.81 -34.68 9.64
C GLY A 288 -30.69 -33.47 10.59
N THR A 289 -29.59 -33.37 11.34
CA THR A 289 -29.30 -32.26 12.26
C THR A 289 -29.10 -30.95 11.49
N GLN A 290 -29.79 -29.89 11.93
CA GLN A 290 -29.52 -28.53 11.48
C GLN A 290 -28.49 -27.87 12.39
N ALA A 291 -27.46 -27.26 11.81
CA ALA A 291 -26.44 -26.52 12.54
C ALA A 291 -25.85 -25.40 11.66
N LYS A 292 -25.12 -24.46 12.28
CA LYS A 292 -24.33 -23.48 11.54
C LYS A 292 -23.14 -24.16 10.84
N GLY A 293 -22.92 -23.83 9.58
CA GLY A 293 -21.80 -24.34 8.82
C GLY A 293 -21.58 -23.64 7.49
N PHE A 294 -20.52 -24.08 6.82
CA PHE A 294 -20.09 -23.56 5.53
C PHE A 294 -20.20 -24.63 4.46
N ALA A 295 -20.55 -24.23 3.24
CA ALA A 295 -20.45 -25.08 2.07
C ALA A 295 -19.09 -24.88 1.42
N ARG A 296 -18.46 -25.98 0.99
CA ARG A 296 -17.16 -25.95 0.29
C ARG A 296 -17.18 -25.02 -0.93
N THR A 297 -18.31 -24.98 -1.62
CA THR A 297 -18.52 -24.14 -2.81
C THR A 297 -18.37 -22.64 -2.54
N GLN A 298 -18.62 -22.18 -1.31
CA GLN A 298 -18.43 -20.77 -0.93
C GLN A 298 -16.96 -20.35 -0.98
N PHE A 299 -16.02 -21.30 -0.83
CA PHE A 299 -14.59 -21.01 -0.75
C PHE A 299 -13.86 -21.18 -2.09
N LEU A 300 -14.47 -21.80 -3.10
CA LEU A 300 -13.76 -22.18 -4.33
C LEU A 300 -13.13 -20.97 -5.05
N ASP A 301 -13.88 -19.87 -5.20
CA ASP A 301 -13.36 -18.65 -5.82
C ASP A 301 -12.23 -18.03 -4.99
N ALA A 302 -12.44 -17.89 -3.67
CA ALA A 302 -11.44 -17.35 -2.76
C ALA A 302 -10.16 -18.19 -2.71
N TRP A 303 -10.26 -19.52 -2.69
CA TRP A 303 -9.09 -20.41 -2.74
C TRP A 303 -8.35 -20.32 -4.06
N THR A 304 -9.07 -20.16 -5.17
CA THR A 304 -8.45 -20.02 -6.50
C THR A 304 -7.66 -18.72 -6.61
N ARG A 305 -8.19 -17.63 -6.03
CA ARG A 305 -7.57 -16.30 -6.10
C ARG A 305 -6.44 -16.08 -5.09
N TYR A 306 -6.65 -16.52 -3.85
CA TYR A 306 -5.80 -16.13 -2.72
C TYR A 306 -4.96 -17.28 -2.17
N CYS A 307 -5.21 -18.51 -2.60
CA CYS A 307 -4.47 -19.69 -2.13
C CYS A 307 -3.93 -20.52 -3.31
N PRO A 308 -3.17 -19.96 -4.27
CA PRO A 308 -2.63 -20.77 -5.36
C PRO A 308 -1.82 -21.95 -4.79
N PRO A 309 -1.89 -23.15 -5.39
CA PRO A 309 -1.03 -24.25 -4.99
C PRO A 309 0.44 -23.81 -5.10
N PRO A 310 1.33 -24.21 -4.17
CA PRO A 310 2.74 -23.90 -4.28
C PRO A 310 3.22 -24.37 -5.66
N ALA A 311 3.86 -23.46 -6.40
CA ALA A 311 4.40 -23.78 -7.72
C ALA A 311 5.26 -25.04 -7.59
N ALA A 312 4.93 -26.07 -8.38
CA ALA A 312 5.73 -27.28 -8.43
C ALA A 312 7.18 -26.85 -8.70
N ALA A 313 8.09 -27.25 -7.81
CA ALA A 313 9.51 -27.00 -7.99
C ALA A 313 9.91 -27.43 -9.40
N GLU A 314 10.46 -26.52 -10.18
CA GLU A 314 11.05 -26.84 -11.48
C GLU A 314 12.00 -28.03 -11.27
N PRO A 315 11.87 -29.11 -12.06
CA PRO A 315 12.82 -30.21 -11.96
C PRO A 315 14.21 -29.66 -12.25
N ALA A 316 15.13 -29.89 -11.31
CA ALA A 316 16.51 -29.49 -11.44
C ALA A 316 17.08 -29.94 -12.79
N PRO A 317 17.90 -29.12 -13.46
CA PRO A 317 18.50 -29.50 -14.73
C PRO A 317 19.32 -30.77 -14.50
N VAL A 318 19.01 -31.80 -15.29
CA VAL A 318 19.78 -33.04 -15.36
C VAL A 318 21.17 -32.65 -15.81
N ALA A 319 22.16 -32.85 -14.93
CA ALA A 319 23.56 -32.69 -15.29
C ALA A 319 23.91 -33.80 -16.27
N ASP A 320 24.07 -33.43 -17.55
CA ASP A 320 24.65 -34.32 -18.55
C ASP A 320 26.08 -34.66 -18.14
N ALA A 321 26.27 -35.90 -17.73
CA ALA A 321 27.57 -36.54 -17.64
C ALA A 321 28.07 -36.80 -19.07
N ALA A 322 28.72 -35.80 -19.66
CA ALA A 322 29.54 -36.01 -20.85
C ALA A 322 30.86 -36.68 -20.44
N GLY A 323 30.87 -38.01 -20.51
CA GLY A 323 32.08 -38.81 -20.64
C GLY A 323 32.25 -39.25 -22.10
N ALA A 324 33.28 -38.72 -22.76
CA ALA A 324 34.13 -39.35 -23.77
C ALA A 324 35.09 -38.29 -24.34
#